data_AF-F0EWW2-F1
#
_entry.id   AF-F0EWW2-F1
#
_cell.length_a   1.000
_cell.length_b   1.000
_cell.length_c   1.000
_cell.angle_alpha   90.00
_cell.angle_beta   90.00
_cell.angle_gamma   90.00
#
_symmetry.space_group_name_H-M   'P 1'
#
loop_
_entity.id
_entity.type
_entity.pdbx_description
1 polymer ?
#
loop_
_entity_poly.entity_id
_entity_poly.type
_entity_poly.pdbx_seq_one_letter_code
_entity_poly.pdbx_strand_id
1 'polypeptide(L)'
;MCFTVLLATDSPTDLTRHDGQGVLFRLAEPDETRAANLPYPYVYDVAGNKEGCACCFDFYGDPYDGSHPFWDNGGFRQPEKNGEETAQEQRETLYLLDVVRRLVRNGAKVQAACVWSGNWPQLREPAVEVALHALNPHAFALFENVRFEFAA
;
A
#
# COMPACT_ATOMS: atom_id res chain seq x y z
N MET A 1 7.93 11.74 -12.27
CA MET A 1 7.24 10.45 -12.04
C MET A 1 7.16 10.24 -10.54
N CYS A 2 6.12 9.57 -10.04
CA CYS A 2 5.95 9.26 -8.62
C CYS A 2 5.60 7.77 -8.49
N PHE A 3 5.73 7.23 -7.29
CA PHE A 3 5.28 5.89 -6.92
C PHE A 3 3.76 5.77 -7.03
N THR A 4 3.30 4.66 -7.57
CA THR A 4 1.88 4.29 -7.59
C THR A 4 1.64 3.24 -6.51
N VAL A 5 0.59 3.42 -5.72
CA VAL A 5 0.10 2.37 -4.81
C VAL A 5 -0.92 1.54 -5.57
N LEU A 6 -0.71 0.23 -5.58
CA LEU A 6 -1.61 -0.74 -6.16
C LEU A 6 -2.17 -1.61 -5.06
N LEU A 7 -3.46 -1.90 -5.13
CA LEU A 7 -4.14 -2.82 -4.23
C LEU A 7 -4.78 -3.94 -5.03
N ALA A 8 -4.30 -5.16 -4.84
CA ALA A 8 -4.81 -6.36 -5.47
C ALA A 8 -5.62 -7.19 -4.46
N THR A 9 -6.80 -7.68 -4.84
CA THR A 9 -7.63 -8.55 -4.00
C THR A 9 -8.38 -9.59 -4.83
N ASP A 10 -8.77 -10.70 -4.20
CA ASP A 10 -9.65 -11.71 -4.78
C ASP A 10 -11.14 -11.43 -4.56
N SER A 11 -11.46 -10.35 -3.83
CA SER A 11 -12.82 -9.89 -3.59
C SER A 11 -13.38 -9.15 -4.80
N PRO A 12 -14.58 -9.51 -5.31
CA PRO A 12 -15.27 -8.77 -6.37
C PRO A 12 -15.89 -7.45 -5.88
N THR A 13 -15.58 -7.03 -4.64
CA THR A 13 -16.11 -5.80 -4.06
C THR A 13 -15.59 -4.60 -4.82
N ASP A 14 -16.51 -3.75 -5.29
CA ASP A 14 -16.17 -2.51 -5.96
C ASP A 14 -15.57 -1.49 -4.98
N LEU A 15 -14.24 -1.32 -5.00
CA LEU A 15 -13.53 -0.45 -4.09
C LEU A 15 -13.70 1.05 -4.36
N THR A 16 -14.22 1.46 -5.52
CA THR A 16 -14.66 2.85 -5.74
C THR A 16 -15.76 3.25 -4.72
N ARG A 17 -16.43 2.21 -4.19
CA ARG A 17 -17.30 2.16 -3.00
C ARG A 17 -16.75 2.91 -1.78
N HIS A 18 -15.43 2.92 -1.66
CA HIS A 18 -14.66 3.36 -0.52
C HIS A 18 -13.86 4.63 -0.82
N ASP A 19 -14.18 5.38 -1.87
CA ASP A 19 -13.61 6.70 -2.07
C ASP A 19 -13.97 7.62 -0.90
N GLY A 20 -12.96 8.21 -0.26
CA GLY A 20 -13.16 8.98 0.95
C GLY A 20 -11.88 9.32 1.70
N GLN A 21 -11.97 10.29 2.62
CA GLN A 21 -10.84 10.74 3.47
C GLN A 21 -9.58 11.19 2.71
N GLY A 22 -9.74 11.51 1.44
CA GLY A 22 -8.65 11.89 0.54
C GLY A 22 -8.01 10.74 -0.22
N VAL A 23 -8.54 9.51 -0.10
CA VAL A 23 -8.12 8.32 -0.84
C VAL A 23 -9.15 7.96 -1.91
N LEU A 24 -8.66 7.65 -3.10
CA LEU A 24 -9.44 7.25 -4.26
C LEU A 24 -8.97 5.88 -4.76
N PHE A 25 -9.91 5.02 -5.11
CA PHE A 25 -9.67 3.72 -5.71
C PHE A 25 -10.10 3.77 -7.17
N ARG A 26 -9.18 3.51 -8.09
CA ARG A 26 -9.48 3.42 -9.52
C ARG A 26 -9.15 2.03 -9.99
N LEU A 27 -10.07 1.38 -10.69
CA LEU A 27 -9.77 0.07 -11.26
C LEU A 27 -8.57 0.22 -12.21
N ALA A 28 -7.55 -0.60 -12.01
CA ALA A 28 -6.35 -0.55 -12.80
C ALA A 28 -6.65 -1.06 -14.22
N GLU A 29 -6.18 -0.34 -15.23
CA GLU A 29 -6.20 -0.85 -16.61
C GLU A 29 -5.42 -2.17 -16.69
N PRO A 30 -5.89 -3.14 -17.49
CA PRO A 30 -5.19 -4.40 -17.70
C PRO A 30 -3.76 -4.18 -18.17
N ASP A 31 -2.80 -4.76 -17.46
CA ASP A 31 -1.38 -4.67 -17.77
C ASP A 31 -0.70 -6.00 -17.44
N GLU A 32 0.03 -6.55 -18.41
CA GLU A 32 0.68 -7.86 -18.28
C GLU A 32 1.76 -7.85 -17.18
N THR A 33 2.43 -6.72 -16.98
CA THR A 33 3.46 -6.59 -15.93
C THR A 33 2.83 -6.62 -14.55
N ARG A 34 1.71 -5.91 -14.35
CA ARG A 34 0.91 -5.95 -13.12
C ARG A 34 0.43 -7.38 -12.85
N ALA A 35 -0.15 -8.04 -13.85
CA ALA A 35 -0.67 -9.40 -13.72
C ALA A 35 0.42 -10.43 -13.37
N ALA A 36 1.65 -10.23 -13.85
CA ALA A 36 2.77 -11.09 -13.52
C ALA A 36 3.28 -10.90 -12.07
N ASN A 37 3.08 -9.72 -11.47
CA ASN A 37 3.68 -9.35 -10.18
C ASN A 37 2.69 -9.33 -9.01
N LEU A 38 1.39 -9.17 -9.29
CA LEU A 38 0.31 -9.14 -8.31
C LEU A 38 -0.58 -10.40 -8.46
N PRO A 39 -0.76 -11.19 -7.40
CA PRO A 39 -1.36 -12.53 -7.51
C PRO A 39 -2.90 -12.53 -7.61
N TYR A 40 -3.56 -11.39 -7.44
CA TYR A 40 -5.01 -11.31 -7.32
C TYR A 40 -5.68 -10.53 -8.46
N PRO A 41 -6.88 -10.96 -8.90
CA PRO A 41 -7.47 -10.51 -10.16
C PRO A 41 -8.07 -9.10 -10.13
N TYR A 42 -8.49 -8.59 -8.97
CA TYR A 42 -9.07 -7.24 -8.86
C TYR A 42 -8.00 -6.27 -8.38
N VAL A 43 -7.43 -5.50 -9.30
CA VAL A 43 -6.33 -4.57 -9.04
C VAL A 43 -6.82 -3.13 -9.14
N TYR A 44 -6.48 -2.31 -8.16
CA TYR A 44 -6.83 -0.90 -8.09
C TYR A 44 -5.58 -0.03 -7.99
N ASP A 45 -5.51 1.02 -8.81
CA ASP A 45 -4.65 2.17 -8.59
C ASP A 45 -5.23 2.98 -7.42
N VAL A 46 -4.47 3.08 -6.32
CA VAL A 46 -4.85 3.81 -5.12
C VAL A 46 -4.09 5.13 -5.07
N ALA A 47 -4.83 6.23 -5.01
CA ALA A 47 -4.26 7.57 -5.04
C ALA A 47 -4.82 8.42 -3.91
N GLY A 48 -4.01 9.33 -3.40
CA GLY A 48 -4.49 10.44 -2.59
C GLY A 48 -5.11 11.55 -3.43
N ASN A 49 -5.67 12.57 -2.78
CA ASN A 49 -6.23 13.77 -3.40
C ASN A 49 -5.23 14.51 -4.32
N LYS A 50 -3.92 14.31 -4.11
CA LYS A 50 -2.86 14.72 -5.03
C LYS A 50 -2.61 13.55 -5.99
N GLU A 51 -3.12 13.68 -7.22
CA GLU A 51 -3.22 12.64 -8.24
C GLU A 51 -2.05 11.61 -8.26
N GLY A 52 -2.40 10.34 -8.00
CA GLY A 52 -1.62 9.16 -8.41
C GLY A 52 -0.29 8.89 -7.70
N CYS A 53 0.04 9.62 -6.64
CA CYS A 53 1.36 9.60 -6.01
C CYS A 53 1.31 9.00 -4.60
N ALA A 54 2.12 8.00 -4.30
CA ALA A 54 2.18 7.34 -2.98
C ALA A 54 2.61 8.27 -1.84
N CYS A 55 3.19 9.44 -2.16
CA CYS A 55 3.58 10.46 -1.18
C CYS A 55 2.39 11.09 -0.42
N CYS A 56 1.15 10.72 -0.76
CA CYS A 56 -0.03 11.06 0.02
C CYS A 56 -0.25 10.13 1.22
N PHE A 57 0.51 9.03 1.32
CA PHE A 57 0.53 8.08 2.43
C PHE A 57 1.80 8.24 3.26
N ASP A 58 1.82 7.65 4.45
CA ASP A 58 3.03 7.41 5.22
C ASP A 58 3.92 6.49 4.38
N PHE A 59 4.95 7.08 3.79
CA PHE A 59 5.79 6.44 2.79
C PHE A 59 7.27 6.66 3.11
N TYR A 60 8.06 5.62 2.89
CA TYR A 60 9.51 5.65 2.88
C TYR A 60 10.06 5.23 1.51
N GLY A 61 10.92 6.05 0.94
CA GLY A 61 11.71 5.68 -0.25
C GLY A 61 12.79 4.65 0.09
N ASP A 62 13.38 4.05 -0.94
CA ASP A 62 14.48 3.10 -0.77
C ASP A 62 15.68 3.82 -0.13
N PRO A 63 16.25 3.30 0.98
CA PRO A 63 17.54 3.78 1.45
C PRO A 63 18.60 3.43 0.41
N TYR A 64 19.54 4.35 0.15
CA TYR A 64 20.62 4.18 -0.84
C TYR A 64 21.47 2.90 -0.69
N ASP A 65 21.42 2.23 0.47
CA ASP A 65 22.13 0.99 0.77
C ASP A 65 21.25 -0.27 0.64
N GLY A 66 19.99 -0.13 0.24
CA GLY A 66 19.05 -1.22 0.09
C GLY A 66 18.76 -1.96 1.40
N SER A 67 18.90 -1.30 2.56
CA SER A 67 18.57 -1.87 3.87
C SER A 67 17.67 -0.94 4.67
N HIS A 68 16.35 -1.18 4.64
CA HIS A 68 15.47 -0.49 5.58
C HIS A 68 15.35 -1.34 6.86
N PRO A 69 15.75 -0.82 8.04
CA PRO A 69 15.72 -1.57 9.31
C PRO A 69 14.29 -1.98 9.75
N PHE A 70 13.28 -1.63 8.96
CA PHE A 70 11.87 -1.84 9.24
C PHE A 70 11.20 -2.84 8.30
N TRP A 71 11.90 -3.31 7.26
CA TRP A 71 11.34 -4.28 6.31
C TRP A 71 10.97 -5.60 6.99
N ASP A 72 11.82 -6.10 7.89
CA ASP A 72 11.58 -7.34 8.62
C ASP A 72 10.57 -7.20 9.76
N ASN A 73 10.17 -5.96 10.08
CA ASN A 73 9.16 -5.68 11.09
C ASN A 73 7.75 -5.59 10.53
N GLY A 74 7.50 -5.89 9.24
CA GLY A 74 6.14 -5.82 8.67
C GLY A 74 5.73 -4.41 8.24
N GLY A 75 6.70 -3.51 8.01
CA GLY A 75 6.46 -2.13 7.60
C GLY A 75 6.22 -1.14 8.76
N PHE A 76 6.68 -1.48 9.96
CA PHE A 76 6.46 -0.68 11.17
C PHE A 76 7.59 0.33 11.42
N ARG A 77 7.19 1.56 11.69
CA ARG A 77 8.01 2.76 11.91
C ARG A 77 8.29 3.02 13.41
N GLN A 78 9.46 3.59 13.73
CA GLN A 78 9.70 4.37 14.97
C GLN A 78 9.33 5.87 14.78
N PRO A 79 8.84 6.57 15.82
CA PRO A 79 8.34 7.96 15.68
C PRO A 79 9.52 8.90 15.33
N GLU A 80 9.42 10.02 14.60
CA GLU A 80 8.41 11.08 14.56
C GLU A 80 8.50 11.80 13.20
N LYS A 81 7.37 11.99 12.49
CA LYS A 81 7.26 13.06 11.49
C LYS A 81 6.24 14.01 12.13
N ASN A 82 6.52 15.31 12.16
CA ASN A 82 5.65 16.30 12.79
C ASN A 82 5.29 17.36 11.73
N GLY A 83 4.02 17.75 11.66
CA GLY A 83 3.52 18.75 10.71
C GLY A 83 2.18 18.37 10.09
N GLU A 84 1.53 19.33 9.42
CA GLU A 84 0.21 19.12 8.80
C GLU A 84 0.26 18.10 7.65
N GLU A 85 1.34 18.10 6.85
CA GLU A 85 1.52 17.11 5.77
C GLU A 85 1.61 15.68 6.33
N THR A 86 2.27 15.51 7.48
CA THR A 86 2.32 14.22 8.16
C THR A 86 0.95 13.80 8.69
N ALA A 87 0.17 14.74 9.23
CA ALA A 87 -1.18 14.42 9.69
C ALA A 87 -2.09 13.98 8.53
N GLN A 88 -1.90 14.54 7.34
CA GLN A 88 -2.57 14.08 6.12
C GLN A 88 -2.11 12.67 5.71
N GLU A 89 -0.79 12.46 5.58
CA GLU A 89 -0.18 11.18 5.20
C GLU A 89 -0.67 10.04 6.11
N GLN A 90 -0.68 10.29 7.42
CA GLN A 90 -1.15 9.35 8.40
C GLN A 90 -2.65 9.08 8.28
N ARG A 91 -3.48 10.12 8.12
CA ARG A 91 -4.93 9.96 7.95
C ARG A 91 -5.27 9.08 6.74
N GLU A 92 -4.65 9.34 5.60
CA GLU A 92 -4.89 8.61 4.35
C GLU A 92 -4.39 7.16 4.45
N THR A 93 -3.26 6.93 5.13
CA THR A 93 -2.73 5.59 5.41
C THR A 93 -3.63 4.79 6.34
N LEU A 94 -4.11 5.41 7.42
CA LEU A 94 -5.06 4.79 8.34
C LEU A 94 -6.36 4.42 7.63
N TYR A 95 -6.81 5.25 6.69
CA TYR A 95 -8.00 4.98 5.91
C TYR A 95 -7.80 3.81 4.94
N LEU A 96 -6.66 3.76 4.22
CA LEU A 96 -6.28 2.61 3.41
C LEU A 96 -6.27 1.32 4.23
N LEU A 97 -5.65 1.34 5.41
CA LEU A 97 -5.62 0.18 6.32
C LEU A 97 -7.02 -0.23 6.81
N ASP A 98 -7.95 0.71 7.01
CA ASP A 98 -9.33 0.37 7.38
C ASP A 98 -10.05 -0.39 6.25
N VAL A 99 -9.88 0.05 5.00
CA VAL A 99 -10.42 -0.66 3.82
C VAL A 99 -9.82 -2.07 3.72
N VAL A 100 -8.49 -2.19 3.83
CA VAL A 100 -7.79 -3.47 3.82
C VAL A 100 -8.28 -4.39 4.95
N ARG A 101 -8.43 -3.88 6.16
CA ARG A 101 -8.96 -4.65 7.31
C ARG A 101 -10.37 -5.16 7.05
N ARG A 102 -11.24 -4.37 6.44
CA ARG A 102 -12.60 -4.81 6.09
C ARG A 102 -12.59 -5.95 5.08
N LEU A 103 -11.75 -5.85 4.05
CA LEU A 103 -11.58 -6.91 3.06
C LEU A 103 -11.08 -8.21 3.69
N VAL A 104 -9.99 -8.13 4.46
CA VAL A 104 -9.40 -9.31 5.11
C VAL A 104 -10.34 -9.93 6.14
N ARG A 105 -11.06 -9.12 6.93
CA ARG A 105 -12.09 -9.62 7.87
C ARG A 105 -13.24 -10.35 7.17
N ASN A 106 -13.53 -9.98 5.92
CA ASN A 106 -14.53 -10.65 5.09
C ASN A 106 -13.97 -11.87 4.35
N GLY A 107 -12.73 -12.28 4.65
CA GLY A 107 -12.08 -13.46 4.08
C GLY A 107 -11.37 -13.23 2.75
N ALA A 108 -11.28 -11.99 2.28
CA ALA A 108 -10.55 -11.68 1.06
C ALA A 108 -9.04 -11.70 1.29
N LYS A 109 -8.30 -12.16 0.29
CA LYS A 109 -6.86 -11.98 0.24
C LYS A 109 -6.53 -10.61 -0.34
N VAL A 110 -5.52 -9.95 0.22
CA VAL A 110 -5.19 -8.57 -0.14
C VAL A 110 -3.69 -8.40 -0.16
N GLN A 111 -3.18 -7.90 -1.29
CA GLN A 111 -1.79 -7.50 -1.43
C GLN A 111 -1.72 -6.04 -1.90
N ALA A 112 -0.88 -5.22 -1.26
CA ALA A 112 -0.54 -3.91 -1.78
C ALA A 112 0.87 -3.90 -2.36
N ALA A 113 1.12 -3.08 -3.37
CA ALA A 113 2.46 -2.80 -3.87
C ALA A 113 2.64 -1.30 -4.06
N CYS A 114 3.80 -0.77 -3.68
CA CYS A 114 4.16 0.61 -3.99
C CYS A 114 5.29 0.59 -5.01
N VAL A 115 5.03 1.02 -6.25
CA VAL A 115 5.93 0.79 -7.38
C VAL A 115 6.25 2.09 -8.09
N TRP A 116 7.52 2.36 -8.35
CA TRP A 116 7.90 3.42 -9.27
C TRP A 116 7.63 2.96 -10.70
N SER A 117 6.98 3.80 -11.51
CA SER A 117 6.68 3.46 -12.91
C SER A 117 7.93 2.91 -13.64
N GLY A 118 7.85 1.65 -14.08
CA GLY A 118 8.94 0.94 -14.77
C GLY A 118 9.86 0.09 -13.89
N ASN A 119 9.80 0.19 -12.55
CA ASN A 119 10.66 -0.56 -11.62
C ASN A 119 10.04 -1.87 -11.11
N TRP A 120 9.10 -2.44 -11.85
CA TRP A 120 8.53 -3.76 -11.56
C TRP A 120 9.56 -4.86 -11.30
N PRO A 121 10.67 -4.97 -12.07
CA PRO A 121 11.70 -5.98 -11.81
C PRO A 121 12.47 -5.78 -10.49
N GLN A 122 12.34 -4.60 -9.86
CA GLN A 122 12.97 -4.28 -8.58
C GLN A 122 12.02 -4.51 -7.40
N LEU A 123 10.80 -4.99 -7.64
CA LEU A 123 9.90 -5.38 -6.56
C LEU A 123 10.57 -6.43 -5.70
N ARG A 124 10.65 -6.15 -4.40
CA ARG A 124 11.21 -7.08 -3.42
C ARG A 124 10.47 -8.41 -3.44
N GLU A 125 11.25 -9.48 -3.34
CA GLU A 125 10.76 -10.83 -3.05
C GLU A 125 11.42 -11.37 -1.77
N PRO A 126 10.68 -12.05 -0.88
CA PRO A 126 9.23 -12.22 -0.89
C PRO A 126 8.48 -10.94 -0.52
N ALA A 127 7.15 -10.95 -0.67
CA ALA A 127 6.29 -9.92 -0.10
C ALA A 127 6.48 -9.86 1.43
N VAL A 128 6.36 -8.67 2.01
CA VAL A 128 6.36 -8.44 3.46
C VAL A 128 4.99 -8.84 3.99
N GLU A 129 4.94 -9.79 4.93
CA GLU A 129 3.69 -10.14 5.59
C GLU A 129 3.32 -9.10 6.65
N VAL A 130 2.08 -8.63 6.61
CA VAL A 130 1.53 -7.64 7.55
C VAL A 130 0.39 -8.29 8.31
N ALA A 131 0.67 -8.69 9.56
CA ALA A 131 -0.31 -9.25 10.47
C ALA A 131 -1.21 -8.15 11.05
N LEU A 132 -2.42 -7.99 10.50
CA LEU A 132 -3.32 -6.88 10.84
C LEU A 132 -3.78 -6.87 12.30
N HIS A 133 -3.87 -8.04 12.95
CA HIS A 133 -4.21 -8.15 14.37
C HIS A 133 -3.10 -7.62 15.31
N ALA A 134 -1.84 -7.75 14.92
CA ALA A 134 -0.68 -7.28 15.70
C ALA A 134 -0.23 -5.87 15.27
N LEU A 135 -0.74 -5.38 14.14
CA LEU A 135 -0.40 -4.08 13.58
C LEU A 135 -0.87 -2.91 14.46
N ASN A 136 0.09 -2.15 14.99
CA ASN A 136 -0.17 -0.78 15.39
C ASN A 136 -0.34 0.06 14.11
N PRO A 137 -1.57 0.51 13.78
CA PRO A 137 -1.82 1.16 12.50
C PRO A 137 -1.10 2.50 12.37
N HIS A 138 -0.74 3.16 13.48
CA HIS A 138 0.03 4.41 13.47
C HIS A 138 1.52 4.20 13.20
N ALA A 139 1.99 2.96 13.23
CA ALA A 139 3.36 2.61 12.90
C ALA A 139 3.49 2.11 11.46
N PHE A 140 2.41 1.83 10.74
CA PHE A 140 2.53 1.31 9.37
C PHE A 140 2.99 2.39 8.39
N ALA A 141 3.89 2.01 7.48
CA ALA A 141 4.26 2.82 6.34
C ALA A 141 4.42 1.95 5.09
N LEU A 142 4.16 2.55 3.92
CA LEU A 142 4.49 1.97 2.62
C LEU A 142 5.98 2.19 2.32
N PHE A 143 6.55 1.28 1.55
CA PHE A 143 7.95 1.33 1.13
C PHE A 143 8.05 1.22 -0.37
N GLU A 144 8.96 2.00 -0.96
CA GLU A 144 9.33 1.92 -2.37
C GLU A 144 9.63 0.47 -2.80
N ASN A 145 9.03 0.06 -3.92
CA ASN A 145 9.23 -1.22 -4.58
C ASN A 145 9.02 -2.44 -3.65
N VAL A 146 8.14 -2.30 -2.65
CA VAL A 146 7.78 -3.40 -1.74
C VAL A 146 6.33 -3.85 -1.99
N ARG A 147 6.14 -5.17 -1.93
CA ARG A 147 4.83 -5.82 -1.82
C ARG A 147 4.52 -6.14 -0.36
N PHE A 148 3.27 -5.91 0.04
CA PHE A 148 2.74 -6.18 1.38
C PHE A 148 1.58 -7.16 1.26
N GLU A 149 1.71 -8.33 1.85
CA GLU A 149 0.62 -9.31 1.97
C GLU A 149 -0.08 -9.12 3.31
N PHE A 150 -1.39 -8.82 3.30
CA PHE A 150 -2.12 -8.56 4.52
C PHE A 150 -2.84 -9.81 5.02
N ALA A 151 -2.51 -10.22 6.23
CA ALA A 151 -3.12 -11.36 6.92
C ALA A 151 -3.94 -10.89 8.12
N ALA A 152 -4.98 -11.65 8.45
CA ALA A 152 -5.88 -11.39 9.59
C ALA A 152 -5.10 -11.36 10.92
#